data_AF-A0A2G6FZH7-F1
#
_entry.id   AF-A0A2G6FZH7-F1
#
_cell.length_a   1.000
_cell.length_b   1.000
_cell.length_c   1.000
_cell.angle_alpha   90.00
_cell.angle_beta   90.00
_cell.angle_gamma   90.00
#
_symmetry.space_group_name_H-M   'P 1'
#
loop_
_entity.id
_entity.type
_entity.pdbx_description
1 polymer ?
#
loop_
_entity_poly.entity_id
_entity_poly.type
_entity_poly.pdbx_seq_one_letter_code
_entity_poly.pdbx_strand_id
1 'polypeptide(L)' 'INQLISDYSGKIMDFSCDHVTTEVSGDTAKVERFIERAGDFGIVEMCRSGVITMARGAENSLSER' A
#
# COMPACT_ATOMS: atom_id res chain seq x y z
N ILE A 1 -2.57 14.13 7.72
CA ILE A 1 -2.02 12.82 7.29
C ILE A 1 -2.82 11.61 7.82
N ASN A 2 -3.19 11.53 9.11
CA ASN A 2 -3.91 10.36 9.68
C ASN A 2 -5.18 9.97 8.90
N GLN A 3 -6.04 10.93 8.55
CA GLN A 3 -7.24 10.65 7.77
C GLN A 3 -6.92 10.03 6.40
N LEU A 4 -5.91 10.57 5.70
CA LEU A 4 -5.47 10.02 4.40
C LEU A 4 -5.03 8.56 4.55
N ILE A 5 -4.26 8.24 5.59
CA ILE A 5 -3.82 6.85 5.83
C ILE A 5 -5.04 5.94 6.09
N SER A 6 -5.98 6.38 6.92
CA SER A 6 -7.20 5.63 7.24
C SER A 6 -8.12 5.40 6.03
N ASP A 7 -8.30 6.41 5.17
CA ASP A 7 -9.12 6.30 3.95
C ASP A 7 -8.58 5.23 2.99
N TYR A 8 -7.27 4.97 3.03
CA TYR A 8 -6.61 3.94 2.23
C TYR A 8 -6.37 2.64 3.02
N SER A 9 -7.04 2.45 4.16
CA SER A 9 -6.88 1.28 5.04
C SER A 9 -5.41 1.02 5.41
N GLY A 10 -4.60 2.08 5.45
CA GLY A 10 -3.20 2.02 5.80
C GLY A 10 -3.00 1.96 7.30
N LYS A 11 -1.78 1.63 7.69
CA LYS A 11 -1.35 1.56 9.10
C LYS A 11 -0.16 2.46 9.31
N ILE A 12 -0.10 3.11 10.47
CA ILE A 12 1.09 3.84 10.91
C ILE A 12 2.00 2.82 11.59
N MET A 13 3.21 2.67 11.06
CA MET A 13 4.22 1.75 11.58
C MET A 13 5.18 2.46 12.56
N ASP A 14 5.47 3.74 12.30
CA ASP A 14 6.32 4.58 13.14
C ASP A 14 5.91 6.06 13.01
N PHE A 15 6.19 6.85 14.04
CA PHE A 15 5.92 8.29 14.06
C PHE A 15 6.98 9.06 14.87
N SER A 16 7.36 10.24 14.37
CA SER A 16 8.19 11.22 15.07
C SER A 16 7.58 12.62 14.93
N CYS A 17 8.27 13.65 15.42
CA CYS A 17 7.81 15.04 15.30
C CYS A 17 7.71 15.50 13.84
N ASP A 18 8.63 15.01 12.99
CA ASP A 18 8.81 15.52 11.64
C ASP A 18 8.41 14.51 10.55
N HIS A 19 8.33 13.21 10.90
CA HIS A 19 8.09 12.14 9.94
C HIS A 19 7.08 11.11 10.43
N VAL A 20 6.41 10.46 9.49
CA VAL A 20 5.50 9.34 9.74
C VAL A 20 5.76 8.25 8.71
N THR A 21 5.91 7.02 9.19
CA THR A 21 6.09 5.84 8.34
C THR A 21 4.79 5.07 8.31
N THR A 22 4.28 4.79 7.11
CA THR A 22 3.01 4.11 6.91
C THR A 22 3.10 2.97 5.91
N GLU A 23 2.29 1.94 6.13
CA GLU A 23 2.08 0.84 5.20
C GLU A 23 0.69 0.95 4.58
N VAL A 24 0.61 0.80 3.25
CA VAL A 24 -0.66 0.72 2.51
C VAL A 24 -0.62 -0.50 1.60
N SER A 25 -1.69 -1.27 1.61
CA SER A 25 -1.89 -2.43 0.74
C SER A 25 -3.20 -2.31 -0.04
N GLY A 26 -3.19 -2.79 -1.29
CA GLY A 26 -4.34 -2.76 -2.17
C GLY A 26 -4.00 -3.06 -3.62
N ASP A 27 -4.97 -2.88 -4.50
CA ASP A 27 -4.73 -2.88 -5.93
C ASP A 27 -3.82 -1.71 -6.35
N THR A 28 -3.25 -1.82 -7.55
CA THR A 28 -2.34 -0.80 -8.08
C THR A 28 -2.97 0.59 -8.11
N ALA A 29 -4.25 0.72 -8.49
CA ALA A 29 -4.90 2.02 -8.61
C ALA A 29 -5.07 2.71 -7.25
N LYS A 30 -5.36 1.95 -6.19
CA LYS A 30 -5.43 2.45 -4.82
C LYS A 30 -4.06 2.95 -4.34
N VAL A 31 -3.01 2.18 -4.59
CA VAL A 31 -1.64 2.55 -4.16
C VAL A 31 -1.16 3.80 -4.91
N GLU A 32 -1.34 3.89 -6.23
CA GLU A 32 -0.93 5.06 -7.01
C GLU A 32 -1.68 6.33 -6.55
N ARG A 33 -2.99 6.26 -6.31
CA ARG A 33 -3.77 7.39 -5.76
C ARG A 33 -3.33 7.80 -4.35
N PHE A 34 -2.91 6.84 -3.53
CA PHE A 34 -2.34 7.14 -2.22
C PHE A 34 -1.03 7.93 -2.36
N ILE A 35 -0.14 7.47 -3.25
CA ILE A 35 1.15 8.13 -3.51
C ILE A 35 0.94 9.56 -4.03
N GLU A 36 0.03 9.76 -4.98
CA GLU A 36 -0.32 11.10 -5.49
C GLU A 36 -0.76 12.04 -4.36
N ARG A 37 -1.68 11.58 -3.49
CA ARG A 37 -2.18 12.36 -2.34
C ARG A 37 -1.14 12.56 -1.25
N ALA A 38 -0.26 11.58 -1.04
CA ALA A 38 0.83 11.65 -0.08
C ALA A 38 1.94 12.61 -0.55
N GLY A 39 2.06 12.80 -1.86
CA GLY A 39 3.00 13.74 -2.48
C GLY A 39 2.87 15.17 -1.95
N ASP A 40 1.64 15.60 -1.63
CA ASP A 40 1.37 16.93 -1.05
C ASP A 40 2.03 17.15 0.33
N PHE A 41 2.36 16.08 1.04
CA PHE A 41 3.01 16.13 2.35
C PHE A 41 4.55 15.99 2.28
N GLY A 42 5.08 15.63 1.11
CA GLY A 42 6.50 15.33 0.92
C GLY A 42 6.84 13.87 1.27
N ILE A 43 7.18 13.09 0.24
CA ILE A 43 7.66 11.70 0.41
C ILE A 43 9.18 11.75 0.56
N VAL A 44 9.67 11.40 1.75
CA VAL A 44 11.13 11.31 2.02
C VAL A 44 11.72 10.06 1.37
N GLU A 45 11.06 8.93 1.56
CA GLU A 45 11.45 7.63 1.00
C GLU A 45 10.22 6.75 0.75
N MET A 46 10.35 5.79 -0.17
CA MET A 46 9.28 4.86 -0.52
C MET A 46 9.83 3.51 -0.97
N CYS A 47 9.21 2.43 -0.49
CA CYS A 47 9.47 1.06 -0.92
C CYS A 47 8.18 0.43 -1.45
N ARG A 48 8.21 -0.15 -2.66
CA ARG A 48 7.05 -0.82 -3.28
C ARG A 48 7.40 -2.25 -3.71
N SER A 49 6.51 -3.19 -3.42
CA SER A 49 6.67 -4.60 -3.81
C SER A 49 6.30 -4.88 -5.27
N GLY A 50 5.55 -3.98 -5.92
CA GLY A 50 4.95 -4.24 -7.23
C GLY A 50 3.66 -5.06 -7.12
N VAL A 51 3.17 -5.57 -8.26
CA VAL A 51 1.95 -6.39 -8.28
C VAL A 51 2.32 -7.82 -7.86
N ILE A 52 1.75 -8.26 -6.74
CA ILE A 52 1.83 -9.64 -6.28
C ILE A 52 0.44 -10.25 -6.41
N THR A 53 0.32 -11.33 -7.19
CA THR A 53 -0.95 -12.03 -7.42
C THR A 53 -0.86 -13.45 -6.91
N MET A 54 -1.92 -13.91 -6.26
CA MET A 54 -2.09 -15.29 -5.83
C MET A 54 -3.46 -15.78 -6.28
N ALA A 55 -3.51 -16.99 -6.83
CA ALA A 55 -4.79 -17.62 -7.14
C ALA A 55 -5.60 -17.80 -5.85
N ARG A 56 -6.91 -17.53 -5.92
CA ARG A 56 -7.84 -17.71 -4.79
C ARG A 56 -8.64 -19.00 -5.00
N GLY A 57 -8.83 -19.76 -3.93
CA GLY A 57 -9.62 -20.99 -3.94
C GLY A 57 -8.83 -22.24 -4.37
N ALA A 58 -9.44 -23.42 -4.15
CA ALA A 58 -8.85 -24.72 -4.46
C ALA A 58 -8.89 -25.08 -5.96
N GLU A 59 -9.63 -24.35 -6.80
CA GLU A 59 -9.76 -24.67 -8.24
C GLU A 59 -8.51 -24.34 -9.06
N ASN A 60 -7.47 -23.82 -8.41
CA ASN A 60 -6.16 -23.62 -9.01
C ASN A 60 -5.10 -24.61 -8.48
N SER A 61 -5.50 -25.66 -7.75
CA SER A 61 -4.61 -26.77 -7.49
C SER A 61 -4.36 -27.53 -8.80
N LEU A 62 -3.31 -27.12 -9.50
CA LEU A 62 -2.59 -27.91 -10.50
C LEU A 62 -3.49 -28.51 -11.59
N SER A 63 -3.96 -27.67 -12.53
CA SER A 63 -3.97 -28.16 -13.92
C SER A 63 -2.56 -27.97 -14.47
N GLU A 64 -1.66 -28.85 -14.02
CA GLU A 64 -0.49 -29.19 -14.81
C GLU A 64 -0.99 -29.74 -16.15
N ARG A 65 -0.34 -29.31 -17.22
CA ARG A 65 -0.44 -29.99 -18.51
C ARG A 65 -0.04 -31.45 -18.39
#